data_AF-A0A662TWX7-F1
#
_entry.id   AF-A0A662TWX7-F1
#
_cell.length_a   1.000
_cell.length_b   1.000
_cell.length_c   1.000
_cell.angle_alpha   90.00
_cell.angle_beta   90.00
_cell.angle_gamma   90.00
#
_symmetry.space_group_name_H-M   'P 1'
#
loop_
_entity.id
_entity.type
_entity.pdbx_description
1 polymer ?
#
loop_
_entity_poly.entity_id
_entity_poly.type
_entity_poly.pdbx_seq_one_letter_code
_entity_poly.pdbx_strand_id
1 'polypeptide(L)'
;MGVDIAQGSPLSKTQPRYAVTLLVDGVIQHQQEKVSLHNLMRIVEREKPEYLAVDNIYELAPTIEKVVSLIKRFPPSTSLVQVTGKPPHLASLQTLAAKHRVRHQTPINPLEASRIAAELAERGVGHKLLVFEDETRILVTRARSLGPGGFSQARYRRRVHNILNEATKHVLTQLRQAGLRYDVVTQKAEGGLSRAEITVYSGVAQLPPGVASYRGKDYQIRVEPVQSPKVEFLPLLEAPTQEVPDQYLIVGVDPGTTKGVAILSLDGTLL
;
A
#
# COMPACT_ATOMS: atom_id res chain seq x y z
N MET A 1 -5.95 -0.04 -13.58
CA MET A 1 -4.93 -0.85 -14.30
C MET A 1 -4.88 -2.23 -13.68
N GLY A 2 -4.91 -3.29 -14.47
CA GLY A 2 -4.80 -4.67 -13.97
C GLY A 2 -3.49 -5.33 -14.41
N VAL A 3 -2.99 -6.25 -13.58
CA VAL A 3 -1.70 -6.93 -13.75
C VAL A 3 -1.84 -8.41 -13.38
N ASP A 4 -1.16 -9.27 -14.13
CA ASP A 4 -1.09 -10.72 -13.90
C ASP A 4 0.30 -11.24 -14.32
N ILE A 5 0.79 -12.35 -13.74
CA ILE A 5 2.05 -12.97 -14.18
C ILE A 5 1.87 -13.68 -15.52
N ALA A 6 2.55 -13.15 -16.55
CA ALA A 6 2.62 -13.79 -17.86
C ALA A 6 3.68 -14.91 -17.95
N GLN A 7 4.80 -14.78 -17.23
CA GLN A 7 5.87 -15.77 -17.26
C GLN A 7 6.73 -15.71 -16.00
N GLY A 8 7.13 -16.89 -15.52
CA GLY A 8 8.01 -17.03 -14.37
C GLY A 8 7.25 -16.95 -13.06
N SER A 9 7.96 -16.70 -11.97
CA SER A 9 7.39 -16.55 -10.64
C SER A 9 8.26 -15.57 -9.84
N PRO A 10 7.68 -14.78 -8.92
CA PRO A 10 8.44 -13.94 -7.99
C PRO A 10 9.39 -14.73 -7.08
N LEU A 11 9.19 -16.05 -6.97
CA LEU A 11 10.05 -16.97 -6.23
C LEU A 11 11.15 -17.61 -7.11
N SER A 12 11.11 -17.42 -8.44
CA SER A 12 12.07 -17.98 -9.39
C SER A 12 13.40 -17.21 -9.41
N LYS A 13 14.47 -17.87 -9.86
CA LYS A 13 15.75 -17.21 -10.22
C LYS A 13 15.61 -16.29 -11.45
N THR A 14 14.65 -16.56 -12.33
CA THR A 14 14.34 -15.72 -13.50
C THR A 14 13.34 -14.63 -13.12
N GLN A 15 13.61 -13.39 -13.56
CA GLN A 15 12.71 -12.28 -13.27
C GLN A 15 11.33 -12.51 -13.91
N PRO A 16 10.23 -12.37 -13.15
CA PRO A 16 8.90 -12.54 -13.68
C PRO A 16 8.59 -11.48 -14.73
N ARG A 17 7.71 -11.87 -15.66
CA ARG A 17 7.13 -10.99 -16.65
C ARG A 17 5.63 -10.92 -16.44
N TYR A 18 5.09 -9.74 -16.66
CA TYR A 18 3.71 -9.40 -16.35
C TYR A 18 2.93 -9.10 -17.62
N ALA A 19 1.65 -9.45 -17.62
CA ALA A 19 0.66 -8.87 -18.50
C ALA A 19 0.03 -7.65 -17.83
N VAL A 20 -0.20 -6.59 -18.58
CA VAL A 20 -0.70 -5.32 -18.07
C VAL A 20 -1.82 -4.83 -18.97
N THR A 21 -2.95 -4.46 -18.35
CA THR A 21 -4.07 -3.79 -19.02
C THR A 21 -4.37 -2.46 -18.33
N LEU A 22 -4.31 -1.37 -19.10
CA LEU A 22 -4.77 -0.04 -18.68
C LEU A 22 -6.20 0.16 -19.18
N LEU A 23 -7.12 0.32 -18.24
CA LEU A 23 -8.53 0.61 -18.46
C LEU A 23 -8.79 2.03 -17.95
N VAL A 24 -9.45 2.85 -18.77
CA VAL A 24 -9.86 4.22 -18.44
C VAL A 24 -11.30 4.38 -18.90
N ASP A 25 -12.21 4.68 -17.99
CA ASP A 25 -13.64 4.88 -18.24
C ASP A 25 -14.29 3.74 -19.06
N GLY A 26 -13.98 2.48 -18.70
CA GLY A 26 -14.47 1.27 -19.36
C GLY A 26 -13.80 0.96 -20.70
N VAL A 27 -12.84 1.78 -21.15
CA VAL A 27 -12.14 1.61 -22.42
C VAL A 27 -10.70 1.16 -22.19
N ILE A 28 -10.31 0.09 -22.89
CA ILE A 28 -8.94 -0.41 -22.87
C ILE A 28 -8.06 0.56 -23.67
N GLN A 29 -7.22 1.31 -22.96
CA GLN A 29 -6.28 2.27 -23.57
C GLN A 29 -4.97 1.60 -23.98
N HIS A 30 -4.51 0.62 -23.20
CA HIS A 30 -3.22 -0.04 -23.44
C HIS A 30 -3.24 -1.48 -22.94
N GLN A 31 -2.66 -2.39 -23.72
CA GLN A 31 -2.46 -3.78 -23.35
C GLN A 31 -1.06 -4.23 -23.76
N GLN A 32 -0.36 -4.90 -22.84
CA GLN A 32 0.99 -5.38 -23.10
C GLN A 32 1.31 -6.65 -22.33
N GLU A 33 1.91 -7.62 -23.02
CA GLU A 33 2.47 -8.82 -22.40
C GLU A 33 3.98 -8.71 -22.19
N LYS A 34 4.51 -9.60 -21.34
CA LYS A 34 5.94 -9.79 -21.09
C LYS A 34 6.67 -8.56 -20.50
N VAL A 35 5.94 -7.73 -19.74
CA VAL A 35 6.44 -6.51 -19.09
C VAL A 35 7.30 -6.88 -17.89
N SER A 36 8.50 -6.31 -17.74
CA SER A 36 9.30 -6.50 -16.52
C SER A 36 8.74 -5.67 -15.36
N LEU A 37 9.02 -6.05 -14.11
CA LEU A 37 8.61 -5.24 -12.94
C LEU A 37 9.11 -3.78 -13.05
N HIS A 38 10.32 -3.57 -13.56
CA HIS A 38 10.85 -2.22 -13.77
C HIS A 38 10.00 -1.40 -14.75
N ASN A 39 9.62 -1.99 -15.89
CA ASN A 39 8.78 -1.30 -16.87
C ASN A 39 7.36 -1.10 -16.36
N LEU A 40 6.80 -2.07 -15.62
CA LEU A 40 5.50 -1.91 -14.96
C LEU A 40 5.50 -0.67 -14.05
N MET A 41 6.52 -0.51 -13.21
CA MET A 41 6.64 0.67 -12.34
C MET A 41 6.75 1.97 -13.12
N ARG A 42 7.40 1.98 -14.29
CA ARG A 42 7.45 3.17 -15.16
C ARG A 42 6.09 3.50 -15.78
N ILE A 43 5.30 2.49 -16.12
CA ILE A 43 3.93 2.69 -16.62
C ILE A 43 3.05 3.24 -15.49
N VAL A 44 3.12 2.65 -14.29
CA VAL A 44 2.37 3.13 -13.12
C VAL A 44 2.71 4.58 -12.79
N GLU A 45 3.98 4.96 -12.81
CA GLU A 45 4.40 6.35 -12.54
C GLU A 45 3.91 7.34 -13.62
N ARG A 46 3.88 6.90 -14.88
CA ARG A 46 3.46 7.74 -16.01
C ARG A 46 1.94 7.92 -16.07
N GLU A 47 1.20 6.82 -15.96
CA GLU A 47 -0.26 6.79 -16.13
C GLU A 47 -1.00 7.12 -14.82
N LYS A 48 -0.35 6.99 -13.66
CA LYS A 48 -0.89 7.24 -12.32
C LYS A 48 -2.30 6.65 -12.11
N PRO A 49 -2.50 5.35 -12.37
CA PRO A 49 -3.83 4.74 -12.22
C PRO A 49 -4.32 4.85 -10.77
N GLU A 50 -5.61 5.06 -10.56
CA GLU A 50 -6.20 5.05 -9.21
C GLU A 50 -5.99 3.68 -8.54
N TYR A 51 -6.22 2.60 -9.29
CA TYR A 51 -6.04 1.23 -8.82
C TYR A 51 -5.04 0.46 -9.68
N LEU A 52 -4.10 -0.19 -9.01
CA LEU A 52 -3.32 -1.30 -9.56
C LEU A 52 -3.93 -2.60 -9.04
N ALA A 53 -4.67 -3.30 -9.89
CA ALA A 53 -5.45 -4.48 -9.54
C ALA A 53 -4.70 -5.77 -9.89
N VAL A 54 -4.69 -6.71 -8.95
CA VAL A 54 -4.11 -8.05 -9.09
C VAL A 54 -5.07 -9.09 -8.53
N ASP A 55 -4.95 -10.33 -9.01
CA ASP A 55 -5.67 -11.45 -8.42
C ASP A 55 -5.06 -11.88 -7.07
N ASN A 56 -3.74 -11.82 -6.94
CA ASN A 56 -3.00 -12.13 -5.73
C ASN A 56 -1.79 -11.18 -5.59
N ILE A 57 -1.69 -10.50 -4.45
CA ILE A 57 -0.57 -9.57 -4.19
C ILE A 57 0.81 -10.23 -4.26
N TYR A 58 0.88 -11.54 -4.01
CA TYR A 58 2.14 -12.29 -4.04
C TYR A 58 2.68 -12.51 -5.46
N GLU A 59 1.87 -12.20 -6.48
CA GLU A 59 2.31 -12.17 -7.87
C GLU A 59 3.28 -11.02 -8.17
N LEU A 60 3.12 -9.89 -7.48
CA LEU A 60 4.01 -8.75 -7.65
C LEU A 60 5.29 -8.90 -6.82
N ALA A 61 5.18 -9.52 -5.64
CA ALA A 61 6.29 -9.68 -4.73
C ALA A 61 6.11 -10.88 -3.81
N PRO A 62 7.16 -11.64 -3.49
CA PRO A 62 7.01 -12.93 -2.81
C PRO A 62 6.71 -12.84 -1.30
N THR A 63 6.79 -11.66 -0.69
CA THR A 63 6.51 -11.47 0.75
C THR A 63 5.79 -10.15 0.98
N ILE A 64 5.09 -10.03 2.11
CA ILE A 64 4.33 -8.82 2.45
C ILE A 64 5.24 -7.59 2.58
N GLU A 65 6.46 -7.73 3.10
CA GLU A 65 7.42 -6.63 3.23
C GLU A 65 7.87 -6.11 1.86
N LYS A 66 8.01 -7.02 0.88
CA LYS A 66 8.34 -6.64 -0.49
C LYS A 66 7.15 -6.03 -1.22
N VAL A 67 5.91 -6.48 -0.94
CA VAL A 67 4.69 -5.82 -1.40
C VAL A 67 4.64 -4.38 -0.85
N VAL A 68 4.83 -4.19 0.46
CA VAL A 68 4.87 -2.85 1.08
C VAL A 68 5.96 -1.99 0.44
N SER A 69 7.15 -2.55 0.23
CA SER A 69 8.27 -1.84 -0.43
C SER A 69 7.95 -1.44 -1.88
N LEU A 70 7.12 -2.23 -2.58
CA LEU A 70 6.63 -1.91 -3.91
C LEU A 70 5.63 -0.74 -3.87
N ILE A 71 4.67 -0.79 -2.94
CA ILE A 71 3.65 0.27 -2.77
C ILE A 71 4.31 1.60 -2.41
N LYS A 72 5.42 1.62 -1.64
CA LYS A 72 6.20 2.85 -1.35
C LYS A 72 6.69 3.58 -2.62
N ARG A 73 6.74 2.90 -3.76
CA ARG A 73 7.19 3.45 -5.05
C ARG A 73 6.03 3.87 -5.95
N PHE A 74 4.78 3.70 -5.52
CA PHE A 74 3.62 4.12 -6.28
C PHE A 74 3.41 5.64 -6.19
N PRO A 75 2.77 6.24 -7.20
CA PRO A 75 2.19 7.57 -7.07
C PRO A 75 1.27 7.64 -5.83
N PRO A 76 1.21 8.77 -5.12
CA PRO A 76 0.34 8.91 -3.94
C PRO A 76 -1.15 8.64 -4.19
N SER A 77 -1.61 8.78 -5.44
CA SER A 77 -2.99 8.52 -5.87
C SER A 77 -3.26 7.06 -6.23
N THR A 78 -2.24 6.20 -6.25
CA THR A 78 -2.36 4.80 -6.70
C THR A 78 -2.41 3.84 -5.53
N SER A 79 -3.48 3.05 -5.45
CA SER A 79 -3.67 1.98 -4.45
C SER A 79 -3.49 0.59 -5.06
N LEU A 80 -2.85 -0.33 -4.33
CA LEU A 80 -2.82 -1.75 -4.70
C LEU A 80 -4.15 -2.40 -4.31
N VAL A 81 -4.77 -3.13 -5.23
CA VAL A 81 -6.07 -3.79 -5.04
C VAL A 81 -5.93 -5.28 -5.32
N GLN A 82 -6.42 -6.11 -4.39
CA GLN A 82 -6.64 -7.53 -4.63
C GLN A 82 -8.10 -7.79 -4.98
N VAL A 83 -8.37 -8.18 -6.22
CA VAL A 83 -9.76 -8.35 -6.71
C VAL A 83 -10.43 -9.61 -6.15
N THR A 84 -9.64 -10.63 -5.78
CA THR A 84 -10.12 -11.94 -5.32
C THR A 84 -10.68 -11.95 -3.89
N GLY A 85 -10.61 -10.84 -3.16
CA GLY A 85 -11.08 -10.76 -1.77
C GLY A 85 -9.95 -10.53 -0.78
N LYS A 86 -10.18 -10.89 0.48
CA LYS A 86 -9.20 -10.79 1.57
C LYS A 86 -9.00 -12.17 2.21
N PRO A 87 -7.78 -12.53 2.67
CA PRO A 87 -7.60 -13.75 3.44
C PRO A 87 -8.48 -13.77 4.71
N PRO A 88 -9.10 -14.91 5.08
CA PRO A 88 -9.07 -16.22 4.41
C PRO A 88 -10.12 -16.39 3.28
N HIS A 89 -11.01 -15.42 3.08
CA HIS A 89 -12.14 -15.50 2.15
C HIS A 89 -11.76 -15.00 0.75
N LEU A 90 -11.12 -15.88 -0.03
CA LEU A 90 -10.76 -15.63 -1.42
C LEU A 90 -11.72 -16.33 -2.39
N ALA A 91 -12.08 -15.64 -3.47
CA ALA A 91 -12.81 -16.18 -4.62
C ALA A 91 -11.89 -16.23 -5.84
N SER A 92 -12.07 -17.23 -6.72
CA SER A 92 -11.29 -17.29 -7.95
C SER A 92 -11.65 -16.13 -8.90
N LEU A 93 -10.67 -15.69 -9.69
CA LEU A 93 -10.86 -14.64 -10.69
C LEU A 93 -11.98 -14.99 -11.67
N GLN A 94 -12.07 -16.26 -12.06
CA GLN A 94 -13.09 -16.77 -12.99
C GLN A 94 -14.51 -16.70 -12.39
N THR A 95 -14.67 -17.07 -11.11
CA THR A 95 -15.96 -16.94 -10.40
C THR A 95 -16.38 -15.49 -10.26
N LEU A 96 -15.45 -14.58 -9.95
CA LEU A 96 -15.75 -13.15 -9.87
C LEU A 96 -16.09 -12.56 -11.24
N ALA A 97 -15.36 -12.94 -12.28
CA ALA A 97 -15.66 -12.51 -13.65
C ALA A 97 -17.08 -12.91 -14.05
N ALA A 98 -17.47 -14.17 -13.80
CA ALA A 98 -18.82 -14.66 -14.04
C ALA A 98 -19.87 -13.91 -13.21
N LYS A 99 -19.66 -13.78 -11.90
CA LYS A 99 -20.57 -13.07 -10.98
C LYS A 99 -20.83 -11.63 -11.41
N HIS A 100 -19.79 -10.94 -11.87
CA HIS A 100 -19.88 -9.54 -12.29
C HIS A 100 -20.13 -9.39 -13.79
N ARG A 101 -20.43 -10.47 -14.53
CA ARG A 101 -20.71 -10.42 -15.98
C ARG A 101 -19.58 -9.79 -16.80
N VAL A 102 -18.34 -10.03 -16.38
CA VAL A 102 -17.13 -9.73 -17.16
C VAL A 102 -16.93 -10.88 -18.14
N ARG A 103 -16.94 -10.55 -19.43
CA ARG A 103 -16.69 -11.53 -20.49
C ARG A 103 -15.28 -12.08 -20.33
N HIS A 104 -15.12 -13.40 -20.47
CA HIS A 104 -13.81 -14.04 -20.44
C HIS A 104 -13.81 -15.31 -21.29
N GLN A 105 -12.63 -15.75 -21.73
CA GLN A 105 -12.42 -17.04 -22.36
C GLN A 105 -12.01 -18.08 -21.31
N THR A 106 -12.15 -19.35 -21.67
CA THR A 106 -11.67 -20.47 -20.85
C THR A 106 -10.74 -21.32 -21.70
N PRO A 107 -9.46 -21.50 -21.33
CA PRO A 107 -8.80 -20.99 -20.12
C PRO A 107 -8.49 -19.48 -20.21
N ILE A 108 -8.48 -18.81 -19.05
CA ILE A 108 -8.07 -17.41 -18.94
C ILE A 108 -6.55 -17.33 -19.12
N ASN A 109 -6.10 -16.59 -20.12
CA ASN A 109 -4.68 -16.31 -20.31
C ASN A 109 -4.24 -15.07 -19.49
N PRO A 110 -2.94 -14.84 -19.28
CA PRO A 110 -2.47 -13.74 -18.42
C PRO A 110 -2.93 -12.34 -18.86
N LEU A 111 -2.97 -12.07 -20.17
CA LEU A 111 -3.46 -10.79 -20.67
C LEU A 111 -4.94 -10.59 -20.36
N GLU A 112 -5.73 -11.64 -20.50
CA GLU A 112 -7.13 -11.64 -20.13
C GLU A 112 -7.33 -11.53 -18.61
N ALA A 113 -6.54 -12.22 -17.79
CA ALA A 113 -6.55 -12.07 -16.34
C ALA A 113 -6.28 -10.63 -15.92
N SER A 114 -5.27 -9.98 -16.53
CA SER A 114 -4.97 -8.57 -16.28
C SER A 114 -6.14 -7.64 -16.67
N ARG A 115 -6.87 -7.95 -17.75
CA ARG A 115 -8.07 -7.20 -18.16
C ARG A 115 -9.22 -7.41 -17.18
N ILE A 116 -9.49 -8.65 -16.79
CA ILE A 116 -10.55 -8.98 -15.83
C ILE A 116 -10.28 -8.28 -14.50
N ALA A 117 -9.04 -8.30 -14.00
CA ALA A 117 -8.66 -7.60 -12.78
C ALA A 117 -8.90 -6.08 -12.90
N ALA A 118 -8.56 -5.47 -14.04
CA ALA A 118 -8.82 -4.05 -14.28
C ALA A 118 -10.32 -3.73 -14.27
N GLU A 119 -11.15 -4.51 -14.97
CA GLU A 119 -12.60 -4.31 -15.04
C GLU A 119 -13.29 -4.56 -13.70
N LEU A 120 -12.85 -5.57 -12.93
CA LEU A 120 -13.39 -5.83 -11.60
C LEU A 120 -13.10 -4.66 -10.65
N ALA A 121 -11.86 -4.15 -10.63
CA ALA A 121 -11.50 -3.02 -9.79
C ALA A 121 -12.26 -1.73 -10.18
N GLU A 122 -12.46 -1.47 -11.48
CA GLU A 122 -13.28 -0.35 -11.96
C GLU A 122 -14.74 -0.45 -11.49
N ARG A 123 -15.28 -1.68 -11.41
CA ARG A 123 -16.61 -1.94 -10.84
C ARG A 123 -16.63 -1.95 -9.31
N GLY A 124 -15.53 -1.56 -8.67
CA GLY A 124 -15.38 -1.51 -7.22
C GLY A 124 -15.34 -2.88 -6.54
N VAL A 125 -14.93 -3.91 -7.26
CA VAL A 125 -14.74 -5.26 -6.73
C VAL A 125 -13.30 -5.45 -6.27
N GLY A 126 -13.14 -5.90 -5.04
CA GLY A 126 -11.84 -6.20 -4.45
C GLY A 126 -11.60 -5.40 -3.18
N HIS A 127 -10.38 -5.56 -2.66
CA HIS A 127 -9.95 -4.86 -1.46
C HIS A 127 -8.64 -4.11 -1.72
N LYS A 128 -8.60 -2.82 -1.40
CA LYS A 128 -7.37 -2.03 -1.36
C LYS A 128 -6.51 -2.45 -0.17
N LEU A 129 -5.21 -2.53 -0.37
CA LEU A 129 -4.25 -2.78 0.71
C LEU A 129 -3.91 -1.46 1.41
N LEU A 130 -4.31 -1.35 2.67
CA LEU A 130 -3.85 -0.30 3.56
C LEU A 130 -2.59 -0.78 4.29
N VAL A 131 -1.46 -0.18 3.93
CA VAL A 131 -0.13 -0.51 4.46
C VAL A 131 0.56 0.66 5.17
N PHE A 132 -0.04 1.85 5.07
CA PHE A 132 0.43 3.06 5.71
C PHE A 132 -0.68 3.66 6.54
N GLU A 133 -0.31 4.21 7.69
CA GLU A 133 -1.20 5.05 8.48
C GLU A 133 -1.37 6.40 7.78
N ASP A 134 -2.40 7.15 8.15
CA ASP A 134 -2.55 8.55 7.70
C ASP A 134 -1.59 9.48 8.46
N GLU A 135 -0.33 9.05 8.53
CA GLU A 135 0.77 9.73 9.19
C GLU A 135 1.99 9.78 8.26
N THR A 136 2.71 10.89 8.33
CA THR A 136 3.94 11.08 7.57
C THR A 136 5.10 11.36 8.50
N ARG A 137 6.17 10.59 8.33
CA ARG A 137 7.45 10.80 9.00
C ARG A 137 8.34 11.68 8.13
N ILE A 138 8.75 12.82 8.68
CA ILE A 138 9.73 13.71 8.07
C ILE A 138 11.03 13.64 8.88
N LEU A 139 12.08 13.14 8.25
CA LEU A 139 13.38 12.96 8.86
C LEU A 139 14.39 13.95 8.29
N VAL A 140 14.82 14.91 9.11
CA VAL A 140 15.85 15.89 8.79
C VAL A 140 17.18 15.43 9.41
N THR A 141 18.13 15.08 8.55
CA THR A 141 19.41 14.49 8.95
C THR A 141 20.56 15.04 8.13
N ARG A 142 21.79 14.89 8.63
CA ARG A 142 23.00 15.07 7.82
C ARG A 142 23.01 14.10 6.63
N ALA A 143 23.51 14.55 5.48
CA ALA A 143 23.58 13.72 4.26
C ALA A 143 24.75 12.73 4.28
N ARG A 144 25.77 12.97 5.11
CA ARG A 144 26.99 12.15 5.21
C ARG A 144 27.41 11.93 6.65
N SER A 145 28.02 10.79 6.94
CA SER A 145 28.70 10.57 8.21
C SER A 145 29.97 11.42 8.29
N LEU A 146 30.30 11.86 9.51
CA LEU A 146 31.60 12.45 9.81
C LEU A 146 32.60 11.28 9.95
N GLY A 147 33.64 11.25 9.12
CA GLY A 147 34.76 10.32 9.28
C GLY A 147 35.63 10.65 10.50
N PRO A 148 36.70 9.91 10.78
CA PRO A 148 37.63 10.23 11.86
C PRO A 148 38.54 11.41 11.48
N GLY A 149 38.46 12.52 12.22
CA GLY A 149 39.51 13.55 12.33
C GLY A 149 39.68 14.53 11.15
N GLY A 150 40.22 15.71 11.48
CA GLY A 150 40.62 16.76 10.53
C GLY A 150 40.53 18.17 11.13
N PHE A 151 41.49 19.05 10.81
CA PHE A 151 41.54 20.43 11.33
C PHE A 151 40.27 21.26 11.04
N SER A 152 39.53 20.92 9.98
CA SER A 152 38.29 21.61 9.58
C SER A 152 37.00 20.97 10.12
N GLN A 153 37.11 19.86 10.86
CA GLN A 153 35.95 19.03 11.18
C GLN A 153 34.99 19.67 12.17
N ALA A 154 35.50 20.36 13.20
CA ALA A 154 34.67 21.08 14.16
C ALA A 154 33.87 22.21 13.50
N ARG A 155 34.49 22.92 12.54
CA ARG A 155 33.84 23.98 11.75
C ARG A 155 32.73 23.41 10.87
N TYR A 156 33.01 22.31 10.17
CA TYR A 156 32.01 21.62 9.34
C TYR A 156 30.84 21.11 10.18
N ARG A 157 31.11 20.49 11.34
CA ARG A 157 30.07 20.01 12.28
C ARG A 157 29.12 21.13 12.70
N ARG A 158 29.66 22.28 13.13
CA ARG A 158 28.86 23.47 13.49
C ARG A 158 28.01 23.97 12.32
N ARG A 159 28.60 24.05 11.11
CA ARG A 159 27.88 24.45 9.91
C ARG A 159 26.70 23.53 9.62
N VAL A 160 26.91 22.22 9.65
CA VAL A 160 25.86 21.21 9.41
C VAL A 160 24.75 21.32 10.45
N HIS A 161 25.09 21.47 11.74
CA HIS A 161 24.08 21.61 12.79
C HIS A 161 23.22 22.87 12.61
N ASN A 162 23.81 23.99 12.19
CA ASN A 162 23.05 25.22 11.88
C ASN A 162 22.11 24.99 10.70
N ILE A 163 22.60 24.37 9.61
CA ILE A 163 21.79 24.03 8.44
C ILE A 163 20.62 23.11 8.82
N LEU A 164 20.86 22.09 9.67
CA LEU A 164 19.79 21.20 10.13
C LEU A 164 18.75 21.95 10.95
N ASN A 165 19.17 22.87 11.82
CA ASN A 165 18.26 23.72 12.59
C ASN A 165 17.39 24.60 11.69
N GLU A 166 17.99 25.24 10.68
CA GLU A 166 17.27 26.07 9.71
C GLU A 166 16.28 25.24 8.89
N ALA A 167 16.72 24.09 8.35
CA ALA A 167 15.85 23.18 7.60
C ALA A 167 14.68 22.67 8.45
N THR A 168 14.94 22.31 9.71
CA THR A 168 13.90 21.86 10.64
C THR A 168 12.90 23.00 10.89
N LYS A 169 13.36 24.22 11.20
CA LYS A 169 12.48 25.38 11.39
C LYS A 169 11.66 25.69 10.16
N HIS A 170 12.24 25.58 8.97
CA HIS A 170 11.53 25.78 7.71
C HIS A 170 10.36 24.79 7.58
N VAL A 171 10.60 23.49 7.75
CA VAL A 171 9.56 22.45 7.71
C VAL A 171 8.46 22.73 8.73
N LEU A 172 8.82 23.01 9.99
CA LEU A 172 7.83 23.31 11.04
C LEU A 172 6.99 24.55 10.75
N THR A 173 7.57 25.55 10.09
CA THR A 173 6.84 26.76 9.68
C THR A 173 5.82 26.44 8.60
N GLN A 174 6.21 25.66 7.59
CA GLN A 174 5.31 25.21 6.51
C GLN A 174 4.15 24.39 7.06
N LEU A 175 4.42 23.42 7.94
CA LEU A 175 3.38 22.59 8.56
C LEU A 175 2.40 23.42 9.40
N ARG A 176 2.92 24.37 10.19
CA ARG A 176 2.09 25.28 11.00
C ARG A 176 1.21 26.19 10.13
N GLN A 177 1.76 26.73 9.05
CA GLN A 177 1.02 27.55 8.09
C GLN A 177 -0.09 26.76 7.39
N ALA A 178 0.14 25.47 7.15
CA ALA A 178 -0.86 24.56 6.60
C ALA A 178 -1.87 24.04 7.65
N GLY A 179 -1.73 24.40 8.93
CA GLY A 179 -2.62 23.94 10.01
C GLY A 179 -2.48 22.45 10.37
N LEU A 180 -1.40 21.79 9.95
CA LEU A 180 -1.18 20.37 10.21
C LEU A 180 -0.67 20.14 11.63
N ARG A 181 -1.24 19.14 12.32
CA ARG A 181 -0.76 18.70 13.64
C ARG A 181 0.48 17.82 13.46
N TYR A 182 1.46 18.00 14.33
CA TYR A 182 2.69 17.23 14.29
C TYR A 182 3.36 17.15 15.66
N ASP A 183 4.14 16.09 15.85
CA ASP A 183 5.09 15.91 16.94
C ASP A 183 6.53 16.05 16.43
N VAL A 184 7.45 16.50 17.30
CA VAL A 184 8.86 16.68 16.94
C VAL A 184 9.76 16.05 18.00
N VAL A 185 10.60 15.12 17.57
CA VAL A 185 11.68 14.54 18.37
C VAL A 185 13.02 14.99 17.80
N THR A 186 13.76 15.77 18.58
CA THR A 186 15.10 16.24 18.19
C THR A 186 16.19 15.50 18.95
N GLN A 187 17.24 15.08 18.24
CA GLN A 187 18.47 14.58 18.83
C GLN A 187 19.55 15.66 18.76
N LYS A 188 20.19 15.94 19.90
CA LYS A 188 21.32 16.86 19.97
C LYS A 188 22.62 16.07 20.12
N ALA A 189 23.65 16.49 19.41
CA ALA A 189 25.01 16.02 19.58
C ALA A 189 25.89 17.17 20.09
N GLU A 190 27.15 16.86 20.37
CA GLU A 190 28.14 17.86 20.77
C GLU A 190 28.23 18.98 19.71
N GLY A 191 27.71 20.16 20.07
CA GLY A 191 27.70 21.34 19.21
C GLY A 191 26.42 21.58 18.39
N GLY A 192 25.29 20.89 18.64
CA GLY A 192 23.99 21.29 18.07
C GLY A 192 23.06 20.14 17.65
N LEU A 193 22.04 20.48 16.85
CA LEU A 193 21.05 19.52 16.32
C LEU A 193 21.73 18.54 15.37
N SER A 194 21.60 17.24 15.63
CA SER A 194 22.14 16.17 14.78
C SER A 194 21.07 15.50 13.90
N ARG A 195 19.83 15.48 14.40
CA ARG A 195 18.67 14.89 13.75
C ARG A 195 17.39 15.52 14.29
N ALA A 196 16.43 15.79 13.41
CA ALA A 196 15.05 16.04 13.80
C ALA A 196 14.15 15.03 13.09
N GLU A 197 13.23 14.46 13.84
CA GLU A 197 12.20 13.57 13.36
C GLU A 197 10.86 14.21 13.69
N ILE A 198 10.04 14.42 12.66
CA ILE A 198 8.75 15.08 12.76
C ILE A 198 7.70 14.06 12.31
N THR A 199 6.74 13.75 13.16
CA THR A 199 5.60 12.90 12.81
C THR A 199 4.41 13.81 12.56
N VAL A 200 3.89 13.83 11.34
CA VAL A 200 2.74 14.64 10.93
C VAL A 200 1.52 13.73 10.87
N TYR A 201 0.42 14.13 11.53
CA TYR A 201 -0.83 13.38 11.54
C TYR A 201 -1.66 13.64 10.27
N SER A 202 -1.04 13.38 9.14
CA SER A 202 -1.60 13.54 7.80
C SER A 202 -0.74 12.79 6.78
N GLY A 203 -1.37 12.20 5.76
CA GLY A 203 -0.67 11.50 4.68
C GLY A 203 0.14 12.42 3.75
N VAL A 204 1.09 11.82 3.04
CA VAL A 204 2.08 12.53 2.19
C VAL A 204 1.43 13.47 1.17
N ALA A 205 0.28 13.08 0.61
CA ALA A 205 -0.44 13.86 -0.41
C ALA A 205 -1.03 15.18 0.12
N GLN A 206 -1.21 15.30 1.43
CA GLN A 206 -1.78 16.49 2.09
C GLN A 206 -0.69 17.45 2.57
N LEU A 207 0.59 17.10 2.44
CA LEU A 207 1.69 17.96 2.85
C LEU A 207 1.79 19.20 1.95
N PRO A 208 2.13 20.37 2.52
CA PRO A 208 2.30 21.59 1.72
C PRO A 208 3.49 21.45 0.76
N PRO A 209 3.48 22.13 -0.41
CA PRO A 209 4.54 22.03 -1.42
C PRO A 209 5.96 22.33 -0.91
N GLY A 210 6.10 23.11 0.15
CA GLY A 210 7.38 23.42 0.81
C GLY A 210 7.96 22.28 1.65
N VAL A 211 7.23 21.18 1.83
CA VAL A 211 7.65 20.00 2.61
C VAL A 211 7.78 18.82 1.67
N ALA A 212 8.97 18.66 1.10
CA ALA A 212 9.30 17.61 0.16
C ALA A 212 10.62 16.91 0.53
N SER A 213 10.79 15.69 0.02
CA SER A 213 12.07 14.99 0.11
C SER A 213 13.18 15.78 -0.58
N TYR A 214 14.31 15.93 0.09
CA TYR A 214 15.47 16.69 -0.39
C TYR A 214 16.76 15.94 -0.05
N ARG A 215 17.72 15.91 -0.99
CA ARG A 215 19.05 15.35 -0.74
C ARG A 215 20.13 16.29 -1.25
N GLY A 216 20.73 17.02 -0.31
CA GLY A 216 21.84 17.92 -0.57
C GLY A 216 23.20 17.32 -0.19
N LYS A 217 24.24 18.16 -0.28
CA LYS A 217 25.61 17.78 0.10
C LYS A 217 25.77 17.61 1.62
N ASP A 218 25.16 18.51 2.39
CA ASP A 218 25.36 18.63 3.84
C ASP A 218 24.21 17.99 4.63
N TYR A 219 22.96 18.11 4.14
CA TYR A 219 21.76 17.58 4.78
C TYR A 219 20.81 16.92 3.79
N GLN A 220 19.89 16.13 4.33
CA GLN A 220 18.79 15.50 3.61
C GLN A 220 17.50 15.60 4.45
N ILE A 221 16.38 15.72 3.76
CA ILE A 221 15.02 15.58 4.29
C ILE A 221 14.43 14.35 3.63
N ARG A 222 13.98 13.38 4.42
CA ARG A 222 13.19 12.25 3.92
C ARG A 222 11.76 12.42 4.37
N VAL A 223 10.83 12.38 3.43
CA VAL A 223 9.39 12.39 3.68
C VAL A 223 8.89 11.01 3.32
N GLU A 224 8.48 10.25 4.33
CA GLU A 224 8.11 8.84 4.18
C GLU A 224 6.78 8.58 4.92
N PRO A 225 5.81 7.86 4.33
CA PRO A 225 4.61 7.47 5.05
C PRO A 225 4.96 6.52 6.19
N VAL A 226 4.24 6.62 7.31
CA VAL A 226 4.39 5.70 8.44
C VAL A 226 3.76 4.37 8.06
N GLN A 227 4.54 3.29 8.15
CA GLN A 227 4.05 1.95 7.87
C GLN A 227 3.14 1.46 8.99
N SER A 228 1.93 1.02 8.62
CA SER A 228 1.01 0.42 9.57
C SER A 228 1.61 -0.86 10.16
N PRO A 229 1.37 -1.15 11.45
CA PRO A 229 1.86 -2.37 12.09
C PRO A 229 1.22 -3.64 11.50
N LYS A 230 0.04 -3.51 10.89
CA LYS A 230 -0.70 -4.58 10.21
C LYS A 230 -1.09 -4.13 8.82
N VAL A 231 -1.14 -5.08 7.88
CA VAL A 231 -1.71 -4.84 6.55
C VAL A 231 -3.19 -5.14 6.61
N GLU A 232 -4.00 -4.17 6.22
CA GLU A 232 -5.46 -4.29 6.18
C GLU A 232 -5.96 -4.33 4.74
N PHE A 233 -7.04 -5.08 4.53
CA PHE A 233 -7.72 -5.18 3.24
C PHE A 233 -9.06 -4.47 3.38
N LEU A 234 -9.16 -3.26 2.83
CA LEU A 234 -10.38 -2.47 2.87
C LEU A 234 -11.16 -2.66 1.56
N PRO A 235 -12.48 -2.95 1.59
CA PRO A 235 -13.25 -3.13 0.38
C PRO A 235 -13.27 -1.84 -0.46
N LEU A 236 -13.29 -1.97 -1.79
CA LEU A 236 -13.35 -0.82 -2.71
C LEU A 236 -14.72 -0.14 -2.71
N LEU A 237 -15.78 -0.92 -2.92
CA LEU A 237 -17.13 -0.49 -2.59
C LEU A 237 -17.48 -1.05 -1.22
N GLU A 238 -18.07 -0.21 -0.38
CA GLU A 238 -18.88 -0.66 0.76
C GLU A 238 -20.09 -1.43 0.19
N ALA A 239 -19.88 -2.69 -0.19
CA ALA A 239 -21.00 -3.60 -0.26
C ALA A 239 -21.57 -3.67 1.16
N PRO A 240 -22.91 -3.70 1.35
CA PRO A 240 -23.46 -4.14 2.62
C PRO A 240 -22.79 -5.48 2.86
N THR A 241 -21.93 -5.52 3.88
CA THR A 241 -21.20 -6.71 4.22
C THR A 241 -22.29 -7.74 4.47
N GLN A 242 -22.51 -8.63 3.52
CA GLN A 242 -22.85 -10.00 3.87
C GLN A 242 -21.56 -10.60 4.44
N GLU A 243 -21.05 -9.99 5.53
CA GLU A 243 -20.93 -10.76 6.75
C GLU A 243 -22.32 -11.36 6.88
N VAL A 244 -22.50 -12.57 6.34
CA VAL A 244 -23.33 -13.51 7.05
C VAL A 244 -22.64 -13.50 8.41
N PRO A 245 -23.20 -12.85 9.44
CA PRO A 245 -22.58 -12.94 10.75
C PRO A 245 -22.40 -14.44 10.96
N ASP A 246 -21.24 -14.87 11.50
CA ASP A 246 -21.12 -16.25 11.96
C ASP A 246 -22.33 -16.47 12.87
N GLN A 247 -23.37 -17.11 12.33
CA GLN A 247 -24.66 -17.17 13.00
C GLN A 247 -24.43 -18.30 13.98
N TYR A 248 -23.91 -17.95 15.15
CA TYR A 248 -23.58 -18.92 16.18
C TYR A 248 -24.88 -19.62 16.56
N LEU A 249 -24.89 -20.94 16.35
CA LEU A 249 -26.02 -21.79 16.69
C LEU A 249 -25.73 -22.51 18.00
N ILE A 250 -26.70 -22.48 18.90
CA ILE A 250 -26.72 -23.36 20.07
C ILE A 250 -27.41 -24.64 19.62
N VAL A 251 -26.66 -25.74 19.59
CA VAL A 251 -27.19 -27.05 19.23
C VAL A 251 -27.27 -27.92 20.48
N GLY A 252 -28.49 -28.20 20.92
CA GLY A 252 -28.77 -29.19 21.95
C GLY A 252 -28.95 -30.56 21.32
N VAL A 253 -28.16 -31.55 21.74
CA VAL A 253 -28.30 -32.93 21.30
C VAL A 253 -28.66 -33.78 22.51
N ASP A 254 -29.82 -34.41 22.49
CA ASP A 254 -30.21 -35.43 23.48
C ASP A 254 -29.94 -36.84 22.88
N PRO A 255 -28.95 -37.58 23.41
CA PRO A 255 -28.55 -38.87 22.90
C PRO A 255 -29.40 -40.05 23.43
N GLY A 256 -30.58 -39.79 24.01
CA GLY A 256 -31.49 -40.82 24.51
C GLY A 256 -31.98 -41.85 23.47
N THR A 257 -32.88 -42.75 23.89
CA THR A 257 -33.46 -43.79 23.03
C THR A 257 -34.18 -43.23 21.80
N THR A 258 -34.65 -41.97 21.88
CA THR A 258 -35.04 -41.14 20.74
C THR A 258 -34.08 -39.96 20.67
N LYS A 259 -33.45 -39.73 19.50
CA LYS A 259 -32.52 -38.62 19.32
C LYS A 259 -33.29 -37.32 19.16
N GLY A 260 -33.09 -36.39 20.08
CA GLY A 260 -33.59 -35.02 19.99
C GLY A 260 -32.50 -34.08 19.51
N VAL A 261 -32.80 -33.21 18.54
CA VAL A 261 -31.94 -32.10 18.16
C VAL A 261 -32.74 -30.81 18.28
N ALA A 262 -32.20 -29.84 19.00
CA ALA A 262 -32.72 -28.48 19.08
C ALA A 262 -31.66 -27.52 18.56
N ILE A 263 -32.05 -26.64 17.62
CA ILE A 263 -31.17 -25.63 17.05
C ILE A 263 -31.74 -24.27 17.42
N LEU A 264 -30.94 -23.44 18.07
CA LEU A 264 -31.31 -22.07 18.41
C LEU A 264 -30.27 -21.09 17.89
N SER A 265 -30.73 -19.91 17.50
CA SER A 265 -29.88 -18.73 17.36
C SER A 265 -29.49 -18.16 18.74
N LEU A 266 -28.43 -17.34 18.81
CA LEU A 266 -28.04 -16.63 20.04
C LEU A 266 -29.14 -15.69 20.58
N ASP A 267 -30.03 -15.21 19.72
CA ASP A 267 -31.16 -14.36 20.10
C ASP A 267 -32.34 -15.17 20.67
N GLY A 268 -32.18 -16.49 20.84
CA GLY A 268 -33.18 -17.37 21.43
C GLY A 268 -34.30 -17.79 20.47
N THR A 269 -34.16 -17.51 19.17
CA THR A 269 -35.11 -18.01 18.15
C THR A 269 -34.78 -19.47 17.83
N LEU A 270 -35.78 -20.34 17.91
CA LEU A 270 -35.71 -21.75 17.54
C LEU A 270 -35.74 -21.89 16.00
N LEU A 271 -34.83 -22.70 15.44
CA LEU A 271 -34.68 -22.95 14.00
C LEU A 271 -35.11 -24.36 13.61
#